data_AF-A0A7W0FIA2-F1
#
_entry.id   AF-A0A7W0FIA2-F1
#
_cell.length_a   1.000
_cell.length_b   1.000
_cell.length_c   1.000
_cell.angle_alpha   90.00
_cell.angle_beta   90.00
_cell.angle_gamma   90.00
#
_symmetry.space_group_name_H-M   'P 1'
#
loop_
_entity.id
_entity.type
_entity.pdbx_description
1 polymer ?
#
loop_
_entity_poly.entity_id
_entity_poly.type
_entity_poly.pdbx_seq_one_letter_code
_entity_poly.pdbx_strand_id
1 'polypeptide(L)' 'MKEIRLGFNLTQAEFAQLLDVSLRTYQNWEQGRRNPEGPSKVLLRVATLHPEALLATLNQSTDR' A
#
# COMPACT_ATOMS: atom_id res chain seq x y z
N MET A 1 -0.27 -7.05 6.33
CA MET A 1 0.31 -6.20 5.25
C MET A 1 0.71 -6.99 4.04
N LYS A 2 1.61 -7.99 4.21
CA LYS A 2 2.01 -8.89 3.12
C LYS A 2 0.81 -9.47 2.36
N GLU A 3 -0.18 -9.98 3.08
CA GLU A 3 -1.41 -10.53 2.49
C GLU A 3 -2.22 -9.48 1.72
N ILE A 4 -2.40 -8.29 2.28
CA ILE A 4 -3.06 -7.16 1.60
C ILE A 4 -2.35 -6.92 0.26
N ARG A 5 -1.04 -6.67 0.28
CA ARG A 5 -0.23 -6.42 -0.93
C ARG A 5 -0.33 -7.56 -1.95
N LEU A 6 -0.23 -8.81 -1.49
CA LEU A 6 -0.34 -9.98 -2.37
C LEU A 6 -1.72 -10.08 -3.01
N GLY A 7 -2.78 -9.61 -2.35
CA GLY A 7 -4.12 -9.48 -2.93
C GLY A 7 -4.19 -8.52 -4.13
N PHE A 8 -3.28 -7.54 -4.21
CA PHE A 8 -3.14 -6.65 -5.37
C PHE A 8 -2.16 -7.19 -6.43
N ASN A 9 -1.50 -8.32 -6.19
CA ASN A 9 -0.43 -8.85 -7.04
C ASN A 9 0.73 -7.85 -7.29
N LEU A 10 1.06 -7.04 -6.28
CA LEU A 10 2.10 -6.02 -6.36
C LEU A 10 3.38 -6.43 -5.63
N THR A 11 4.52 -5.98 -6.13
CA THR A 11 5.81 -6.00 -5.42
C THR A 11 5.78 -5.05 -4.21
N GLN A 12 6.75 -5.20 -3.30
CA GLN A 12 6.88 -4.26 -2.17
C GLN A 12 7.11 -2.81 -2.62
N ALA A 13 7.81 -2.60 -3.75
CA ALA A 13 8.09 -1.28 -4.27
C ALA A 13 6.84 -0.61 -4.84
N GLU A 14 6.08 -1.33 -5.67
CA GLU A 14 4.83 -0.83 -6.25
C GLU A 14 3.79 -0.53 -5.16
N PHE A 15 3.68 -1.41 -4.15
CA PHE A 15 2.75 -1.18 -3.06
C PHE A 15 3.17 -0.03 -2.14
N ALA A 16 4.48 0.18 -1.93
CA ALA A 16 4.98 1.34 -1.22
C ALA A 16 4.67 2.64 -1.98
N GLN A 17 4.84 2.63 -3.30
CA GLN A 17 4.48 3.76 -4.16
C GLN A 17 2.97 4.05 -4.13
N LEU A 18 2.15 3.00 -4.20
CA LEU A 18 0.69 3.11 -4.11
C LEU A 18 0.23 3.75 -2.79
N LEU A 19 0.93 3.47 -1.69
CA LEU A 19 0.65 4.05 -0.38
C LEU A 19 1.34 5.41 -0.14
N ASP A 20 2.09 5.91 -1.13
CA ASP A 20 2.93 7.10 -1.04
C ASP A 20 3.90 7.09 0.16
N VAL A 21 4.63 5.98 0.30
CA VAL A 21 5.67 5.81 1.34
C VAL A 21 6.96 5.26 0.76
N SER A 22 8.07 5.47 1.45
CA SER A 22 9.33 4.86 1.05
C SER A 22 9.25 3.32 1.15
N LEU A 23 9.95 2.61 0.25
CA LEU A 23 10.09 1.15 0.31
C LEU A 23 10.58 0.69 1.69
N ARG A 24 11.51 1.43 2.29
CA ARG A 24 12.04 1.13 3.64
C ARG A 24 10.98 1.25 4.73
N THR A 25 10.11 2.26 4.65
CA THR A 25 8.96 2.41 5.56
C THR A 25 8.05 1.19 5.44
N TYR A 26 7.68 0.84 4.21
CA TYR A 26 6.82 -0.31 3.95
C TYR A 26 7.46 -1.63 4.43
N GLN A 27 8.75 -1.86 4.19
CA GLN A 27 9.47 -3.05 4.66
C GLN A 27 9.50 -3.15 6.18
N ASN A 28 9.73 -2.04 6.89
CA ASN A 28 9.66 -2.03 8.34
C ASN A 28 8.28 -2.44 8.85
N TRP A 29 7.20 -2.04 8.15
CA TRP A 29 5.86 -2.44 8.50
C TRP A 29 5.56 -3.90 8.14
N GLU A 30 5.89 -4.35 6.93
CA GLU A 30 5.62 -5.74 6.49
C GLU A 30 6.41 -6.77 7.33
N GLN A 31 7.59 -6.41 7.82
CA GLN A 31 8.42 -7.23 8.71
C GLN A 31 8.06 -7.08 10.20
N GLY A 32 7.08 -6.24 10.56
CA GLY A 32 6.65 -6.03 11.95
C GLY A 32 7.65 -5.26 12.83
N ARG A 33 8.66 -4.61 12.25
CA ARG A 33 9.64 -3.77 12.99
C ARG A 33 9.03 -2.45 13.45
N ARG A 34 8.03 -1.95 12.73
CA ARG A 34 7.21 -0.77 13.07
C ARG A 34 5.77 -1.02 12.67
N ASN A 35 4.86 -0.22 13.22
CA ASN A 35 3.47 -0.22 12.80
C ASN A 35 3.14 1.06 12.02
N PRO A 36 2.18 0.99 11.07
CA PRO A 36 1.61 2.17 10.44
C PRO A 36 0.78 2.97 11.45
N GLU A 37 0.88 4.29 11.36
CA GLU A 37 0.25 5.24 12.30
C GLU A 37 -0.41 6.39 11.53
N GLY A 38 -1.35 7.09 12.19
CA GLY A 38 -2.03 8.25 11.61
C GLY A 38 -2.69 7.94 10.25
N PRO A 39 -2.49 8.79 9.22
CA PRO A 39 -3.08 8.61 7.90
C PRO A 39 -2.78 7.26 7.24
N SER A 40 -1.57 6.71 7.43
CA SER A 40 -1.18 5.44 6.82
C SER A 40 -2.02 4.25 7.33
N LYS A 41 -2.43 4.27 8.61
CA LYS A 41 -3.32 3.26 9.19
C LYS A 41 -4.72 3.31 8.57
N VAL A 42 -5.22 4.52 8.29
CA VAL A 42 -6.49 4.71 7.59
C VAL A 42 -6.38 4.22 6.15
N LEU A 43 -5.30 4.58 5.44
CA LEU A 43 -5.09 4.18 4.05
C LEU A 43 -5.03 2.65 3.90
N LEU A 44 -4.38 1.94 4.81
CA LEU A 44 -4.37 0.47 4.82
C LEU A 44 -5.73 -0.15 5.10
N ARG A 45 -6.53 0.50 5.95
CA ARG A 45 -7.92 0.07 6.19
C ARG A 45 -8.75 0.24 4.94
N VAL A 46 -8.60 1.36 4.22
CA VAL A 46 -9.21 1.57 2.90
C VAL A 46 -8.74 0.50 1.93
N ALA A 47 -7.44 0.21 1.86
CA ALA A 47 -6.91 -0.85 0.98
C ALA A 47 -7.46 -2.25 1.28
N THR A 48 -7.86 -2.50 2.52
CA THR A 48 -8.45 -3.77 2.94
C THR A 48 -9.95 -3.83 2.63
N LEU A 49 -10.67 -2.73 2.83
CA LEU A 49 -12.14 -2.69 2.68
C LEU A 49 -12.60 -2.37 1.25
N HIS A 50 -11.81 -1.59 0.52
CA HIS A 50 -12.12 -1.03 -0.79
C HIS A 50 -10.91 -1.12 -1.73
N PRO A 51 -10.43 -2.34 -2.07
CA PRO A 51 -9.27 -2.51 -2.93
C PRO A 51 -9.43 -1.87 -4.32
N GLU A 52 -10.65 -1.81 -4.85
CA GLU A 52 -10.99 -1.15 -6.11
C GLU A 52 -10.62 0.35 -6.13
N ALA A 53 -10.71 1.03 -5.00
CA ALA A 53 -10.40 2.46 -4.90
C ALA A 53 -8.90 2.73 -5.11
N LEU A 54 -8.02 1.83 -4.66
CA LEU A 54 -6.58 1.93 -4.90
C LEU A 54 -6.17 1.37 -6.27
N LEU A 55 -6.87 0.38 -6.82
CA LEU A 55 -6.62 -0.06 -8.19
C LEU A 55 -6.95 1.05 -9.21
N ALA A 56 -8.00 1.83 -8.94
CA ALA A 56 -8.40 2.95 -9.80
C ALA A 56 -7.34 4.06 -9.85
N THR A 57 -6.55 4.28 -8.77
CA THR A 57 -5.50 5.30 -8.76
C THR A 57 -4.25 4.88 -9.54
N LEU A 58 -3.96 3.57 -9.62
CA LEU A 58 -2.89 3.04 -10.47
C LEU A 58 -3.15 3.33 -11.95
N ASN A 59 -4.37 3.10 -12.43
CA ASN A 59 -4.75 3.32 -13.83
C ASN A 59 -4.70 4.80 -14.24
N GLN A 60 -4.88 5.73 -13.30
CA GLN A 60 -4.78 7.17 -13.56
C GLN A 60 -3.33 7.68 -13.59
N SER A 61 -2.39 6.91 -13.07
CA SER A 61 -0.96 7.28 -13.01
C SER A 61 -0.19 6.90 -14.28
N THR A 62 -0.75 5.99 -15.09
CA THR A 62 -0.18 5.58 -16.39
C THR A 62 -0.50 6.56 -17.52
N ASP A 63 -1.37 7.54 -17.26
CA ASP A 63 -1.83 8.54 -18.24
C ASP A 63 -1.12 9.91 -18.08
N ARG A 64 0.06 9.94 -17.44
CA ARG A 64 0.90 11.13 -17.27
C ARG A 64 2.35 10.89 -17.64
#